data_AF-A0A7X7MLV0-F1
#
_entry.id   AF-A0A7X7MLV0-F1
#
_cell.length_a   1.000
_cell.length_b   1.000
_cell.length_c   1.000
_cell.angle_alpha   90.00
_cell.angle_beta   90.00
_cell.angle_gamma   90.00
#
_symmetry.space_group_name_H-M   'P 1'
#
loop_
_entity.id
_entity.type
_entity.pdbx_description
1 polymer ?
#
loop_
_entity_poly.entity_id
_entity_poly.type
_entity_poly.pdbx_seq_one_letter_code
_entity_poly.pdbx_strand_id
1 'polypeptide(L)'
;MIDAFIKRWESSAASERANYQLFLTELCAVLEVEPPHPAGADDALNAYVFEKSVRFTFPSNVSPYFLAKEWEDARRTLPEDVFRQEYMAEFLEDSAGVFRGVDGCLIPGETLNVQRSTLKLSLGAISESYFQTWCS
;
A
#
# COMPACT_ATOMS: atom_id res chain seq x y z
N MET A 1 -13.37 23.88 -20.52
CA MET A 1 -13.33 22.41 -20.36
C MET A 1 -12.94 22.06 -18.93
N ILE A 2 -11.80 22.55 -18.44
CA ILE A 2 -11.35 22.38 -17.05
C ILE A 2 -12.33 22.95 -15.99
N ASP A 3 -12.87 24.16 -16.18
CA ASP A 3 -13.76 24.80 -15.20
C ASP A 3 -15.09 24.04 -15.01
N ALA A 4 -15.59 23.45 -16.09
CA ALA A 4 -16.81 22.64 -16.05
C ALA A 4 -16.57 21.31 -15.32
N PHE A 5 -15.40 20.70 -15.50
CA PHE A 5 -14.96 19.53 -14.76
C PHE A 5 -14.83 19.83 -13.26
N ILE A 6 -14.09 20.89 -12.89
CA ILE A 6 -13.92 21.29 -11.49
C ILE A 6 -15.28 21.52 -10.83
N LYS A 7 -16.14 22.33 -11.45
CA LYS A 7 -17.48 22.64 -10.90
C LYS A 7 -18.37 21.41 -10.72
N ARG A 8 -18.26 20.41 -11.60
CA ARG A 8 -19.01 19.16 -11.52
C ARG A 8 -18.54 18.29 -10.36
N TRP A 9 -17.23 18.21 -10.14
CA TRP A 9 -16.63 17.30 -9.17
C TRP A 9 -16.44 17.91 -7.77
N GLU A 10 -16.41 19.25 -7.66
CA GLU A 10 -16.40 19.96 -6.37
C GLU A 10 -17.64 19.64 -5.51
N SER A 11 -18.80 19.38 -6.13
CA SER A 11 -20.05 19.05 -5.43
C SER A 11 -20.22 17.55 -5.08
N SER A 12 -19.25 16.69 -5.42
CA SER A 12 -19.40 15.23 -5.38
C SER A 12 -19.08 14.56 -4.03
N ALA A 13 -18.94 15.35 -2.96
CA ALA A 13 -18.35 15.04 -1.66
C ALA A 13 -18.92 13.85 -0.83
N ALA A 14 -19.92 13.11 -1.29
CA ALA A 14 -20.58 12.07 -0.48
C ALA A 14 -20.29 10.62 -0.91
N SER A 15 -19.60 10.38 -2.04
CA SER A 15 -19.40 9.02 -2.55
C SER A 15 -18.09 8.88 -3.33
N GLU A 16 -16.99 9.31 -2.72
CA GLU A 16 -15.63 9.30 -3.31
C GLU A 16 -15.28 7.92 -3.88
N ARG A 17 -15.59 6.84 -3.14
CA ARG A 17 -15.36 5.46 -3.59
C ARG A 17 -16.33 4.94 -4.66
N ALA A 18 -17.54 5.50 -4.79
CA ALA A 18 -18.46 5.03 -5.84
C ALA A 18 -18.19 5.71 -7.17
N ASN A 19 -17.68 6.94 -7.14
CA ASN A 19 -17.54 7.77 -8.33
C ASN A 19 -16.11 7.81 -8.90
N TYR A 20 -15.12 7.23 -8.24
CA TYR A 20 -13.70 7.39 -8.63
C TYR A 20 -13.43 6.97 -10.09
N GLN A 21 -14.06 5.89 -10.58
CA GLN A 21 -13.86 5.43 -11.96
C GLN A 21 -14.39 6.45 -12.98
N LEU A 22 -15.57 7.02 -12.71
CA LEU A 22 -16.17 8.05 -13.55
C LEU A 22 -15.34 9.35 -13.51
N PHE A 23 -14.87 9.74 -12.32
CA PHE A 23 -13.97 10.88 -12.13
C PHE A 23 -12.70 10.75 -12.96
N LEU A 24 -12.00 9.62 -12.82
CA LEU A 24 -10.73 9.38 -13.51
C LEU A 24 -10.90 9.33 -15.04
N THR A 25 -11.99 8.76 -15.53
CA THR A 25 -12.30 8.75 -16.97
C THR A 25 -12.50 10.17 -17.50
N GLU A 26 -13.29 10.99 -16.81
CA GLU A 26 -13.51 12.38 -17.19
C GLU A 26 -12.22 13.21 -17.07
N LEU A 27 -11.39 12.95 -16.06
CA LEU A 27 -10.09 13.60 -15.89
C LEU A 27 -9.14 13.26 -17.05
N CYS A 28 -9.06 12.00 -17.47
CA CYS A 28 -8.22 11.59 -18.60
C CYS A 28 -8.62 12.33 -19.88
N ALA A 29 -9.93 12.50 -20.12
CA ALA A 29 -10.44 13.25 -21.26
C ALA A 29 -10.06 14.73 -21.21
N VAL A 30 -10.09 15.36 -20.02
CA VAL A 30 -9.70 16.77 -19.83
C VAL A 30 -8.19 16.97 -19.99
N LEU A 31 -7.38 16.00 -19.57
CA LEU A 31 -5.93 16.00 -19.71
C LEU A 31 -5.45 15.56 -21.10
N GLU A 32 -6.37 15.09 -21.96
CA GLU A 32 -6.07 14.53 -23.28
C GLU A 32 -5.09 13.34 -23.23
N VAL A 33 -5.18 12.53 -22.17
CA VAL A 33 -4.38 11.32 -22.00
C VAL A 33 -5.20 10.06 -22.29
N GLU A 34 -4.50 8.96 -22.55
CA GLU A 34 -5.13 7.66 -22.77
C GLU A 34 -5.95 7.22 -21.52
N PRO A 35 -7.19 6.73 -21.69
CA PRO A 35 -7.95 6.17 -20.58
C PRO A 35 -7.41 4.79 -20.15
N PRO A 36 -7.60 4.38 -18.89
CA PRO A 36 -7.17 3.05 -18.42
C PRO A 36 -7.81 1.91 -19.22
N HIS A 37 -7.06 0.83 -19.41
CA HIS A 37 -7.53 -0.39 -20.06
C HIS A 37 -8.41 -1.24 -19.12
N PRO A 38 -9.30 -2.10 -19.67
CA PRO A 38 -10.00 -3.09 -18.86
C PRO A 38 -9.02 -4.09 -18.25
N ALA A 39 -9.28 -4.51 -17.01
CA ALA A 39 -8.48 -5.54 -16.36
C ALA A 39 -8.62 -6.88 -17.10
N GLY A 40 -7.48 -7.45 -17.52
CA GLY A 40 -7.39 -8.77 -18.13
C GLY A 40 -7.05 -9.86 -17.11
N ALA A 41 -7.05 -11.12 -17.56
CA ALA A 41 -6.75 -12.27 -16.71
C ALA A 41 -5.25 -12.37 -16.32
N ASP A 42 -4.36 -11.76 -17.10
CA ASP A 42 -2.93 -11.71 -16.80
C ASP A 42 -2.57 -10.38 -16.11
N ASP A 43 -2.38 -10.45 -14.78
CA ASP A 43 -2.01 -9.30 -13.95
C ASP A 43 -0.71 -8.60 -14.39
N ALA A 44 0.22 -9.31 -15.05
CA ALA A 44 1.45 -8.71 -15.54
C ALA A 44 1.19 -7.71 -16.68
N LEU A 45 0.13 -7.93 -17.46
CA LEU A 45 -0.29 -7.06 -18.56
C LEU A 45 -1.19 -5.90 -18.09
N ASN A 46 -1.71 -5.97 -16.86
CA ASN A 46 -2.53 -4.93 -16.24
C ASN A 46 -1.67 -3.74 -15.74
N ALA A 47 -0.84 -3.16 -16.61
CA ALA A 47 0.05 -2.05 -16.29
C ALA A 47 -0.71 -0.72 -16.10
N TYR A 48 -1.81 -0.53 -16.82
CA TYR A 48 -2.60 0.71 -16.84
C TYR A 48 -4.11 0.40 -16.80
N VAL A 49 -4.59 -0.04 -15.64
CA VAL A 49 -6.00 -0.43 -15.38
C VAL A 49 -6.53 0.30 -14.15
N PHE A 50 -7.85 0.39 -13.97
CA PHE A 50 -8.46 1.05 -12.80
C PHE A 50 -8.12 0.36 -11.47
N GLU A 51 -8.26 -0.97 -11.42
CA GLU A 51 -7.97 -1.77 -10.24
C GLU A 51 -6.91 -2.81 -10.60
N LYS A 52 -5.72 -2.66 -10.00
CA LYS A 52 -4.65 -3.63 -10.15
C LYS A 52 -4.59 -4.51 -8.92
N SER A 53 -4.60 -5.83 -9.14
CA SER A 53 -4.40 -6.82 -8.09
C SER A 53 -3.04 -6.60 -7.41
N VAL A 54 -3.04 -6.53 -6.08
CA VAL A 54 -1.81 -6.36 -5.28
C VAL A 54 -1.40 -7.70 -4.70
N ARG A 55 -0.12 -8.06 -4.89
CA ARG A 55 0.49 -9.24 -4.26
C ARG A 55 1.12 -8.83 -2.93
N PHE A 56 1.08 -9.72 -1.94
CA PHE A 56 1.69 -9.47 -0.63
C PHE A 56 3.23 -9.38 -0.67
N THR A 57 3.85 -9.88 -1.75
CA THR A 57 5.27 -9.71 -2.03
C THR A 57 5.43 -9.09 -3.42
N PHE A 58 6.29 -8.08 -3.52
CA PHE A 58 6.55 -7.37 -4.76
C PHE A 58 8.05 -7.06 -4.89
N PRO A 59 8.86 -8.05 -5.28
CA PRO A 59 10.30 -7.85 -5.43
C PRO A 59 10.62 -6.76 -6.45
N SER A 60 11.63 -5.93 -6.21
CA SER A 60 11.93 -4.76 -7.06
C SER A 60 12.17 -5.13 -8.53
N ASN A 61 12.73 -6.31 -8.80
CA ASN A 61 13.02 -6.78 -10.15
C ASN A 61 11.79 -7.16 -10.99
N VAL A 62 10.58 -7.17 -10.43
CA VAL A 62 9.35 -7.36 -11.22
C VAL A 62 8.92 -6.08 -11.93
N SER A 63 9.45 -4.92 -11.53
CA SER A 63 9.24 -3.67 -12.25
C SER A 63 10.04 -3.68 -13.56
N PRO A 64 9.41 -3.43 -14.73
CA PRO A 64 10.12 -3.40 -16.01
C PRO A 64 11.13 -2.24 -16.10
N TYR A 65 11.03 -1.27 -15.19
CA TYR A 65 11.92 -0.11 -15.11
C TYR A 65 13.08 -0.32 -14.13
N PHE A 66 13.11 -1.45 -13.42
CA PHE A 66 14.17 -1.75 -12.47
C PHE A 66 15.41 -2.30 -13.20
N LEU A 67 16.59 -1.78 -12.85
CA LEU A 67 17.83 -2.16 -13.54
C LEU A 67 18.33 -3.51 -13.02
N ALA A 68 18.47 -4.49 -13.91
CA ALA A 68 18.96 -5.83 -13.56
C ALA A 68 20.33 -5.81 -12.85
N LYS A 69 21.20 -4.88 -13.23
CA LYS A 69 22.51 -4.70 -12.58
C LYS A 69 22.38 -4.33 -11.09
N GLU A 70 21.39 -3.51 -10.72
CA GLU A 70 21.15 -3.13 -9.32
C GLU A 70 20.71 -4.34 -8.49
N TRP A 71 19.91 -5.24 -9.06
CA TRP A 71 19.54 -6.51 -8.43
C TRP A 71 20.77 -7.37 -8.12
N GLU A 72 21.63 -7.55 -9.13
CA GLU A 72 22.81 -8.40 -9.05
C GLU A 72 23.83 -7.86 -8.04
N ASP A 73 24.06 -6.56 -8.06
CA ASP A 73 24.95 -5.90 -7.11
C ASP A 73 24.40 -6.01 -5.68
N ALA A 74 23.11 -5.75 -5.48
CA ALA A 74 22.46 -5.88 -4.17
C ALA A 74 22.56 -7.30 -3.62
N ARG A 75 22.26 -8.32 -4.45
CA ARG A 75 22.34 -9.73 -4.05
C ARG A 75 23.76 -10.17 -3.67
N ARG A 76 24.79 -9.51 -4.21
CA ARG A 76 26.20 -9.83 -3.93
C ARG A 76 26.77 -9.08 -2.72
N THR A 77 26.26 -7.89 -2.43
CA THR A 77 26.90 -6.95 -1.51
C THR A 77 26.13 -6.76 -0.20
N LEU A 78 24.81 -6.93 -0.21
CA LEU A 78 23.99 -6.73 0.97
C LEU A 78 23.92 -7.99 1.84
N PRO A 79 23.82 -7.82 3.16
CA PRO A 79 23.34 -8.89 4.04
C PRO A 79 22.00 -9.46 3.57
N GLU A 80 21.79 -10.76 3.79
CA GLU A 80 20.62 -11.49 3.27
C GLU A 80 19.29 -10.95 3.80
N ASP A 81 19.24 -10.59 5.08
CA ASP A 81 18.08 -10.01 5.74
C ASP A 81 17.70 -8.64 5.17
N VAL A 82 18.69 -7.79 4.91
CA VAL A 82 18.52 -6.47 4.27
C VAL A 82 18.03 -6.64 2.83
N PHE A 83 18.62 -7.56 2.08
CA PHE A 83 18.20 -7.84 0.71
C PHE A 83 16.74 -8.33 0.65
N ARG A 84 16.34 -9.22 1.56
CA ARG A 84 14.97 -9.75 1.62
C ARG A 84 13.93 -8.67 1.95
N GLN A 85 14.24 -7.78 2.90
CA GLN A 85 13.33 -6.68 3.25
C GLN A 85 13.24 -5.63 2.14
N GLU A 86 14.39 -5.10 1.70
CA GLU A 86 14.43 -3.92 0.83
C GLU A 86 14.21 -4.26 -0.65
N TYR A 87 14.71 -5.41 -1.12
CA TYR A 87 14.64 -5.79 -2.54
C TYR A 87 13.58 -6.85 -2.81
N MET A 88 13.36 -7.81 -1.91
CA MET A 88 12.30 -8.82 -2.10
C MET A 88 10.94 -8.37 -1.54
N ALA A 89 10.91 -7.29 -0.76
CA ALA A 89 9.72 -6.80 -0.06
C ALA A 89 9.08 -7.88 0.83
N GLU A 90 9.91 -8.65 1.54
CA GLU A 90 9.46 -9.66 2.50
C GLU A 90 9.33 -9.06 3.91
N PHE A 91 8.19 -9.31 4.56
CA PHE A 91 8.03 -9.05 5.99
C PHE A 91 8.76 -10.14 6.78
N LEU A 92 9.84 -9.79 7.47
CA LEU A 92 10.59 -10.71 8.33
C LEU A 92 10.25 -10.44 9.81
N GLU A 93 9.81 -11.47 10.54
CA GLU A 93 9.35 -11.35 11.94
C GLU A 93 10.44 -10.81 12.88
N ASP A 94 11.70 -11.19 12.68
CA ASP A 94 12.83 -10.79 13.53
C ASP A 94 13.59 -9.54 13.05
N SER A 95 13.16 -8.93 11.94
CA SER A 95 13.89 -7.79 11.35
C SER A 95 13.62 -6.45 12.05
N ALA A 96 12.51 -6.34 12.76
CA ALA A 96 12.07 -5.10 13.41
C ALA A 96 12.60 -4.95 14.85
N GLY A 97 13.75 -5.55 15.16
CA GLY A 97 14.42 -5.46 16.46
C GLY A 97 14.98 -4.08 16.81
N VAL A 98 14.31 -2.99 16.43
CA VAL A 98 14.61 -1.63 16.90
C VAL A 98 14.14 -1.47 18.36
N PHE A 99 13.07 -2.15 18.75
CA PHE A 99 12.49 -2.10 20.09
C PHE A 99 12.74 -3.40 20.86
N ARG A 100 13.71 -3.38 21.77
CA ARG A 100 13.93 -4.49 22.71
C ARG A 100 12.78 -4.59 23.70
N GLY A 101 12.21 -5.78 23.89
CA GLY A 101 11.18 -6.05 24.88
C GLY A 101 9.74 -5.79 24.43
N VAL A 102 9.50 -5.58 23.13
CA VAL A 102 8.14 -5.39 22.57
C VAL A 102 7.23 -6.59 22.85
N ASP A 103 7.78 -7.80 22.90
CA ASP A 103 7.03 -9.01 23.24
C ASP A 103 6.47 -8.97 24.68
N GLY A 104 7.14 -8.23 25.58
CA GLY A 104 6.66 -8.00 26.94
C GLY A 104 5.48 -7.01 27.02
N CYS A 105 5.17 -6.31 25.94
CA CYS A 105 3.99 -5.45 25.80
C CYS A 105 2.82 -6.16 25.13
N LEU A 106 3.02 -7.36 24.59
CA LEU A 106 1.94 -8.18 24.03
C LEU A 106 1.06 -8.68 25.19
N ILE A 107 -0.21 -8.32 25.17
CA ILE A 107 -1.18 -8.79 26.17
C ILE A 107 -1.35 -10.31 25.97
N PRO A 108 -1.01 -11.15 26.97
CA PRO A 108 -1.11 -12.60 26.81
C PRO A 108 -2.59 -13.00 26.66
N GLY A 109 -2.98 -13.49 25.48
CA GLY A 109 -4.33 -14.05 25.26
C GLY A 109 -4.98 -13.75 23.92
N GLU A 110 -4.48 -12.80 23.13
CA GLU A 110 -4.97 -12.60 21.77
C GLU A 110 -4.02 -13.23 20.75
N THR A 111 -4.17 -14.54 20.53
CA THR A 111 -3.80 -15.12 19.23
C THR A 111 -4.54 -14.33 18.16
N LEU A 112 -3.83 -13.45 17.45
CA LEU A 112 -4.32 -12.86 16.20
C LEU A 112 -4.49 -14.01 15.20
N ASN A 113 -5.66 -14.63 15.24
CA ASN A 113 -6.12 -15.49 14.18
C ASN A 113 -6.38 -14.57 12.98
N VAL A 114 -5.34 -14.32 12.19
CA VAL A 114 -5.44 -13.58 10.92
C VAL A 114 -6.19 -14.48 9.94
N GLN A 115 -7.48 -14.65 10.18
CA GLN A 115 -8.43 -15.03 9.15
C GLN A 115 -8.63 -13.81 8.26
N ARG A 116 -8.49 -14.03 6.96
CA ARG A 116 -8.36 -13.05 5.88
C ARG A 116 -9.61 -12.19 5.61
N SER A 117 -10.44 -11.88 6.61
CA SER A 117 -11.70 -11.19 6.40
C SER A 117 -11.93 -10.04 7.38
N THR A 118 -11.75 -8.81 6.85
CA THR A 118 -12.41 -7.57 7.28
C THR A 118 -12.07 -7.03 8.67
N LEU A 119 -11.04 -6.18 8.74
CA LEU A 119 -10.79 -5.31 9.90
C LEU A 119 -11.92 -4.28 10.05
N LYS A 120 -12.76 -4.44 11.08
CA LYS A 120 -13.46 -3.32 11.73
C LYS A 120 -12.63 -2.91 12.94
N LEU A 121 -11.88 -1.82 12.81
CA LEU A 121 -11.30 -1.12 13.95
C LEU A 121 -12.43 -0.35 14.65
N SER A 122 -12.92 -0.85 15.79
CA SER A 122 -13.67 -0.01 16.72
C SER A 122 -12.68 0.76 17.58
N LEU A 123 -12.63 2.09 17.43
CA LEU A 123 -11.96 2.97 18.37
C LEU A 123 -12.58 2.79 19.77
N GLY A 124 -11.80 2.23 20.69
CA GLY A 124 -12.23 2.05 22.07
C GLY A 124 -11.04 2.10 23.03
N ALA A 125 -10.92 3.24 23.72
CA ALA A 125 -10.19 3.44 24.97
C ALA A 125 -8.65 3.35 24.93
N ILE A 126 -8.00 4.39 24.42
CA ILE A 126 -6.68 4.77 24.94
C ILE A 126 -6.95 5.64 26.18
N SER A 127 -6.54 5.17 27.36
CA SER A 127 -6.71 5.94 28.60
C SER A 127 -5.84 7.21 28.58
N GLU A 128 -6.39 8.31 29.10
CA GLU A 128 -5.81 9.66 29.13
C GLU A 128 -4.43 9.75 29.81
N SER A 129 -4.04 8.72 30.57
CA SER A 129 -2.74 8.64 31.25
C SER A 129 -1.55 8.43 30.32
N TYR A 130 -1.75 7.90 29.10
CA TYR A 130 -0.65 7.55 28.19
C TYR A 130 -0.14 8.72 27.35
N PHE A 131 -0.91 9.80 27.18
CA PHE A 131 -0.54 10.89 26.27
C PHE A 131 0.54 11.82 26.85
N GLN A 132 0.67 11.91 28.18
CA GLN A 132 1.61 12.84 28.82
C GLN A 132 3.06 12.34 28.86
N THR A 133 3.31 11.04 28.71
CA THR A 133 4.68 10.49 28.73
C THR A 133 5.40 10.62 27.38
N TRP A 134 4.69 10.94 26.30
CA TRP A 134 5.26 10.97 24.95
C TRP A 134 5.71 12.37 24.46
N CYS A 135 5.52 13.42 25.27
CA CYS A 135 5.90 14.80 24.93
C CYS A 135 6.88 15.45 25.94
N SER A 136 7.89 14.72 26.44
CA SER A 136 9.02 15.34 27.16
C SER A 136 10.36 14.76 26.69
#